data_AF-A0A945X5N3-F1
#
_entry.id   AF-A0A945X5N3-F1
#
_cell.length_a   1.000
_cell.length_b   1.000
_cell.length_c   1.000
_cell.angle_alpha   90.00
_cell.angle_beta   90.00
_cell.angle_gamma   90.00
#
_symmetry.space_group_name_H-M   'P 1'
#
loop_
_entity.id
_entity.type
_entity.pdbx_description
1 polymer ?
#
loop_
_entity_poly.entity_id
_entity_poly.type
_entity_poly.pdbx_seq_one_letter_code
_entity_poly.pdbx_strand_id
1 'polypeptide(L)' 'MQKMLLITTLVLAIGMTGCQTKTGTYGAVGAATGAVIGGVIGHQSGKTAEGAAIGAALGGAGGAATGHHQDKKDKTE' A
#
# COMPACT_ATOMS: atom_id res chain seq x y z
N MET A 1 -17.46 -13.88 5.19
CA MET A 1 -17.99 -12.49 5.24
C MET A 1 -17.44 -11.70 6.44
N GLN A 2 -17.56 -12.20 7.68
CA GLN A 2 -17.02 -11.49 8.88
C GLN A 2 -15.50 -11.22 8.83
N LYS A 3 -14.71 -12.14 8.28
CA LYS A 3 -13.24 -12.03 8.19
C LYS A 3 -12.75 -10.94 7.22
N MET A 4 -13.46 -10.73 6.11
CA MET A 4 -13.08 -9.72 5.10
C MET A 4 -13.30 -8.30 5.65
N LEU A 5 -14.40 -8.11 6.37
CA LEU A 5 -14.77 -6.83 6.99
C LEU A 5 -13.75 -6.40 8.05
N LEU A 6 -13.28 -7.34 8.88
CA LEU A 6 -12.21 -7.09 9.87
C LEU A 6 -10.88 -6.68 9.23
N ILE A 7 -10.50 -7.27 8.09
CA ILE A 7 -9.25 -6.94 7.40
C ILE A 7 -9.33 -5.53 6.79
N THR A 8 -10.47 -5.14 6.22
CA THR A 8 -10.69 -3.78 5.70
C THR A 8 -10.60 -2.73 6.80
N THR A 9 -11.19 -2.99 7.98
CA THR A 9 -11.11 -2.06 9.13
C THR A 9 -9.69 -1.97 9.69
N LEU A 10 -8.95 -3.08 9.72
CA LEU A 10 -7.58 -3.11 10.22
C LEU A 10 -6.61 -2.36 9.29
N VAL A 11 -6.76 -2.49 7.98
CA VAL A 11 -5.96 -1.74 6.98
C VAL A 11 -6.16 -0.23 7.14
N LEU A 12 -7.39 0.22 7.45
CA LEU A 12 -7.69 1.63 7.63
C LEU A 12 -7.02 2.24 8.87
N ALA A 13 -6.79 1.44 9.92
CA ALA A 13 -6.17 1.89 11.16
C ALA A 13 -4.65 2.12 11.04
N ILE A 14 -3.98 1.47 10.08
CA ILE A 14 -2.51 1.50 9.95
C ILE A 14 -2.03 2.69 9.09
N GLY A 15 -2.94 3.35 8.36
CA GLY A 15 -2.61 4.44 7.41
C GLY A 15 -2.08 5.75 8.02
N MET A 16 -1.90 5.84 9.34
CA MET A 16 -1.49 7.06 10.04
C MET A 16 0.01 7.08 10.43
N THR A 17 0.80 6.05 10.10
CA THR A 17 2.24 5.98 10.49
C THR A 17 3.16 6.47 9.37
N GLY A 18 3.29 7.79 9.23
CA GLY A 18 4.18 8.40 8.23
C GLY A 18 5.65 8.43 8.71
N CYS A 19 6.43 7.39 8.40
CA CYS A 19 7.89 7.43 8.56
C CYS A 19 8.53 8.05 7.30
N GLN A 20 9.35 9.11 7.44
CA GLN A 20 9.96 9.87 6.35
C GLN A 20 10.97 9.03 5.55
N THR A 21 10.51 8.32 4.51
CA THR A 21 11.35 7.68 3.48
C THR A 21 11.35 8.47 2.16
N LYS A 22 12.12 8.05 1.13
CA LYS A 22 12.25 8.72 -0.19
C LYS A 22 11.14 8.31 -1.17
N THR A 23 10.84 9.12 -2.19
CA THR A 23 9.76 8.81 -3.18
C THR A 23 9.85 7.42 -3.82
N GLY A 24 11.05 7.03 -4.26
CA GLY A 24 11.26 5.72 -4.89
C GLY A 24 11.03 4.58 -3.90
N THR A 25 11.37 4.79 -2.64
CA THR A 25 11.11 3.84 -1.55
C THR A 25 9.63 3.77 -1.22
N TYR A 26 8.87 4.87 -1.20
CA TYR A 26 7.42 4.81 -0.98
C TYR A 26 6.69 4.08 -2.09
N GLY A 27 7.07 4.30 -3.36
CA GLY A 27 6.50 3.57 -4.48
C GLY A 27 6.81 2.08 -4.40
N ALA A 28 8.08 1.73 -4.15
CA ALA A 28 8.50 0.32 -4.06
C ALA A 28 7.91 -0.40 -2.83
N VAL A 29 7.95 0.22 -1.66
CA VAL A 29 7.37 -0.32 -0.42
C VAL A 29 5.86 -0.37 -0.52
N GLY A 30 5.21 0.68 -1.02
CA GLY A 30 3.77 0.69 -1.23
C GLY A 30 3.33 -0.41 -2.20
N ALA A 31 4.06 -0.62 -3.30
CA ALA A 31 3.79 -1.71 -4.24
C ALA A 31 4.01 -3.08 -3.61
N ALA A 32 5.14 -3.30 -2.93
CA ALA A 32 5.47 -4.58 -2.32
C ALA A 32 4.50 -4.94 -1.18
N THR A 33 4.26 -4.01 -0.26
CA THR A 33 3.32 -4.17 0.85
C THR A 33 1.90 -4.33 0.33
N GLY A 34 1.49 -3.52 -0.65
CA GLY A 34 0.20 -3.62 -1.31
C GLY A 34 0.01 -4.97 -2.03
N ALA A 35 1.03 -5.49 -2.69
CA ALA A 35 1.01 -6.80 -3.34
C ALA A 35 0.81 -7.95 -2.35
N VAL A 36 1.54 -7.91 -1.22
CA VAL A 36 1.46 -8.94 -0.19
C VAL A 36 0.08 -8.92 0.47
N ILE A 37 -0.38 -7.74 0.89
CA ILE A 37 -1.70 -7.59 1.53
C ILE A 37 -2.81 -7.96 0.55
N GLY A 38 -2.76 -7.43 -0.68
CA GLY A 38 -3.72 -7.73 -1.73
C GLY A 38 -3.74 -9.21 -2.12
N GLY A 39 -2.57 -9.86 -2.15
CA GLY A 39 -2.44 -11.29 -2.42
C GLY A 39 -3.05 -12.15 -1.32
N VAL A 40 -2.77 -11.83 -0.05
CA VAL A 40 -3.36 -12.54 1.10
C VAL A 40 -4.88 -12.38 1.14
N ILE A 41 -5.40 -11.19 0.86
CA ILE A 41 -6.85 -10.92 0.78
C ILE A 41 -7.47 -11.64 -0.42
N GLY A 42 -6.83 -11.56 -1.59
CA GLY A 42 -7.27 -12.23 -2.81
C GLY A 42 -7.27 -13.75 -2.68
N HIS A 43 -6.32 -14.32 -1.94
CA HIS A 43 -6.22 -15.77 -1.70
C HIS A 43 -7.45 -16.33 -1.01
N GLN A 44 -8.05 -15.59 -0.08
CA GLN A 44 -9.29 -16.04 0.58
C GLN A 44 -10.49 -16.13 -0.37
N SER A 45 -10.45 -15.43 -1.50
CA SER A 45 -11.50 -15.48 -2.53
C SER A 45 -11.09 -16.31 -3.75
N GLY A 46 -9.95 -17.01 -3.70
CA GLY A 46 -9.38 -17.73 -4.85
C GLY A 46 -8.79 -16.83 -5.95
N LYS A 47 -8.64 -15.53 -5.67
CA LYS A 47 -8.15 -14.50 -6.60
C LYS A 47 -6.85 -13.86 -6.11
N THR A 48 -5.88 -14.68 -5.66
CA THR A 48 -4.57 -14.21 -5.14
C THR A 48 -3.85 -13.30 -6.12
N ALA A 49 -3.76 -13.71 -7.40
CA ALA A 49 -3.03 -12.97 -8.42
C ALA A 49 -3.67 -11.61 -8.71
N GLU A 50 -5.00 -11.57 -8.78
CA GLU A 50 -5.75 -10.34 -9.02
C GLU A 50 -5.66 -9.40 -7.83
N GLY A 51 -5.81 -9.92 -6.60
CA GLY A 51 -5.64 -9.14 -5.38
C GLY A 51 -4.22 -8.59 -5.22
N ALA A 52 -3.19 -9.38 -5.53
CA ALA A 52 -1.80 -8.95 -5.49
C ALA A 52 -1.50 -7.90 -6.56
N ALA A 53 -2.00 -8.07 -7.79
CA ALA A 53 -1.79 -7.12 -8.86
C ALA A 53 -2.47 -5.77 -8.57
N ILE A 54 -3.73 -5.80 -8.11
CA ILE A 54 -4.48 -4.59 -7.72
C ILE A 54 -3.80 -3.91 -6.53
N GLY A 55 -3.42 -4.68 -5.50
CA GLY A 55 -2.72 -4.15 -4.33
C GLY A 55 -1.36 -3.55 -4.67
N ALA A 56 -0.59 -4.17 -5.57
CA ALA A 56 0.69 -3.66 -6.05
C ALA A 56 0.53 -2.37 -6.86
N ALA A 57 -0.45 -2.34 -7.76
CA ALA A 57 -0.71 -1.18 -8.60
C ALA A 57 -1.19 0.01 -7.77
N LEU A 58 -2.18 -0.20 -6.89
CA LEU A 58 -2.71 0.86 -6.02
C LEU A 58 -1.69 1.30 -4.97
N GLY A 59 -0.98 0.36 -4.35
CA GLY A 59 0.06 0.66 -3.36
C GLY A 59 1.28 1.34 -3.97
N GLY A 60 1.69 0.93 -5.18
CA GLY A 60 2.81 1.55 -5.90
C GLY A 60 2.49 2.94 -6.43
N ALA A 61 1.30 3.12 -7.03
CA ALA A 61 0.84 4.41 -7.51
C ALA A 61 0.58 5.37 -6.32
N GLY A 62 -0.10 4.90 -5.28
CA GLY A 62 -0.36 5.68 -4.07
C GLY A 62 0.92 6.04 -3.31
N GLY A 63 1.87 5.11 -3.23
CA GLY A 63 3.20 5.31 -2.65
C GLY A 63 4.03 6.32 -3.43
N ALA A 64 4.10 6.21 -4.77
CA ALA A 64 4.82 7.15 -5.61
C ALA A 64 4.21 8.56 -5.59
N ALA A 65 2.87 8.65 -5.59
CA ALA A 65 2.15 9.92 -5.49
C ALA A 65 2.40 10.61 -4.13
N THR A 66 2.36 9.84 -3.04
CA THR A 66 2.66 10.35 -1.68
C THR A 66 4.13 10.74 -1.55
N GLY A 67 5.03 9.97 -2.14
CA GLY A 67 6.46 10.23 -2.18
C GLY A 67 6.83 11.52 -2.93
N HIS A 68 6.14 11.85 -4.02
CA HIS A 68 6.33 13.10 -4.77
C HIS A 68 6.06 14.36 -3.92
N HIS A 69 5.18 14.25 -2.91
CA HIS A 69 4.94 15.34 -1.96
C HIS A 69 6.02 15.42 -0.88
N GLN A 70 6.56 14.28 -0.43
CA GLN A 70 7.66 14.21 0.55
C GLN A 70 8.98 14.73 -0.05
N ASP A 71 9.30 14.37 -1.29
CA ASP A 71 10.51 14.84 -1.99
C ASP A 71 10.54 16.37 -2.20
N LYS A 72 9.37 17.02 -2.23
CA LYS A 72 9.25 18.48 -2.26
C LYS A 72 9.49 19.11 -0.89
N LYS A 73 9.17 18.40 0.20
CA LYS A 73 9.49 18.83 1.56
C LYS A 73 10.98 18.63 1.86
N ASP A 74 11.56 17.51 1.44
CA ASP A 74 12.99 17.22 1.52
C ASP A 74 13.89 18.19 0.70
N LYS A 75 13.32 18.94 -0.26
CA LYS A 75 14.04 19.94 -1.06
C LYS A 75 13.92 21.39 -0.53
N THR A 76 13.25 21.60 0.61
CA THR A 76 13.16 22.92 1.27
C THR A 76 13.91 22.95 2.61
N GLU A 77 14.84 22.02 2.82
CA GLU A 77 15.94 22.16 3.80
C GLU A 77 17.27 22.39 3.08
#